data_AF-A0A317ELE0-F1
#
_entry.id   AF-A0A317ELE0-F1
#
_cell.length_a   1.000
_cell.length_b   1.000
_cell.length_c   1.000
_cell.angle_alpha   90.00
_cell.angle_beta   90.00
_cell.angle_gamma   90.00
#
_symmetry.space_group_name_H-M   'P 1'
#
loop_
_entity.id
_entity.type
_entity.pdbx_description
1 polymer ?
#
loop_
_entity_poly.entity_id
_entity_poly.type
_entity_poly.pdbx_seq_one_letter_code
_entity_poly.pdbx_strand_id
1 'polypeptide(L)'
;MDKLSLTLTSSKCELLDNILREFGTEKYIKTDLVSKIFRGNNILASEYLSLLVQLDLIFLIGEVKGYPLPAMIGKQPGVERFMNEGGFMRRFELKKLQEEAGKNLQELQIENIRLRHTVEVQKKQIELLEYTLKQLENKLG
;
A
#
# COMPACT_ATOMS: atom_id res chain seq x y z
N MET A 1 -4.19 10.35 13.59
CA MET A 1 -3.51 11.22 12.61
C MET A 1 -4.14 10.89 11.27
N ASP A 2 -5.38 11.35 11.06
CA ASP A 2 -6.26 10.86 10.01
C ASP A 2 -6.68 12.01 9.08
N LYS A 3 -5.68 12.67 8.49
CA LYS A 3 -5.92 13.59 7.39
C LYS A 3 -5.27 12.98 6.15
N LEU A 4 -6.11 12.60 5.21
CA LEU A 4 -5.81 11.89 3.96
C LEU A 4 -5.79 10.36 4.13
N SER A 5 -6.98 9.78 4.31
CA SER A 5 -7.31 8.49 3.69
C SER A 5 -7.31 8.66 2.16
N LEU A 6 -6.16 9.07 1.60
CA LEU A 6 -5.96 9.07 0.17
C LEU A 6 -5.78 7.59 -0.20
N THR A 7 -6.76 7.02 -0.89
CA THR A 7 -6.54 5.79 -1.63
C THR A 7 -5.56 6.12 -2.75
N LEU A 8 -4.27 6.11 -2.40
CA LEU A 8 -3.16 6.20 -3.32
C LEU A 8 -3.20 4.94 -4.17
N THR A 9 -3.50 5.09 -5.45
CA THR A 9 -3.34 4.03 -6.44
C THR A 9 -1.89 4.01 -6.92
N SER A 10 -1.44 2.87 -7.46
CA SER A 10 -0.09 2.77 -8.04
C SER A 10 0.19 3.89 -9.05
N SER A 11 -0.74 4.20 -9.96
CA SER A 11 -0.58 5.30 -10.93
C SER A 11 -0.46 6.68 -10.27
N LYS A 12 -1.18 6.93 -9.17
CA LYS A 12 -1.04 8.20 -8.42
C LYS A 12 0.35 8.30 -7.79
N CYS A 13 0.83 7.22 -7.16
CA CYS A 13 2.17 7.16 -6.59
C CYS A 13 3.25 7.40 -7.64
N GLU A 14 3.10 6.78 -8.82
CA GLU A 14 4.05 6.95 -9.92
C GLU A 14 4.14 8.40 -10.38
N LEU A 15 2.99 9.07 -10.56
CA LEU A 15 2.96 10.47 -10.97
C LEU A 15 3.57 11.39 -9.91
N LEU A 16 3.32 11.15 -8.61
CA LEU A 16 3.95 11.89 -7.52
C LEU A 16 5.47 11.71 -7.51
N ASP A 17 5.93 10.47 -7.65
CA ASP A 17 7.36 10.16 -7.73
C ASP A 17 8.01 10.81 -8.96
N ASN A 18 7.33 10.82 -10.10
CA ASN A 18 7.83 11.47 -11.32
C ASN A 18 8.01 12.98 -11.13
N ILE A 19 7.08 13.67 -10.46
CA ILE A 19 7.24 15.09 -10.13
C ILE A 19 8.48 15.31 -9.25
N LEU A 20 8.68 14.47 -8.23
CA LEU A 20 9.83 14.59 -7.33
C LEU A 20 11.16 14.27 -8.03
N ARG A 21 11.15 13.37 -9.03
CA ARG A 21 12.34 13.06 -9.83
C ARG A 21 12.77 14.21 -10.74
N GLU A 22 11.84 15.04 -11.22
CA GLU A 22 12.18 16.21 -12.06
C GLU A 22 13.13 17.19 -11.36
N PHE A 23 13.17 17.20 -10.02
CA PHE A 23 14.13 18.00 -9.29
C PHE A 23 15.58 17.54 -9.51
N GLY A 24 15.83 16.24 -9.64
CA GLY A 24 17.19 15.70 -9.63
C GLY A 24 18.03 16.29 -8.48
N THR A 25 19.14 16.95 -8.84
CA THR A 25 20.03 17.65 -7.91
C THR A 25 19.61 19.10 -7.62
N GLU A 26 18.65 19.64 -8.38
CA GLU A 26 18.19 21.01 -8.24
C GLU A 26 17.31 21.19 -7.01
N LYS A 27 17.35 22.41 -6.47
CA LYS A 27 16.44 22.84 -5.38
C LYS A 27 15.11 23.36 -5.90
N TYR A 28 15.05 23.77 -7.15
CA TYR A 28 13.88 24.38 -7.75
C TYR A 28 13.69 23.91 -9.18
N ILE A 29 12.43 23.74 -9.58
CA ILE A 29 12.06 23.43 -10.96
C ILE A 29 11.01 24.41 -11.48
N LYS A 30 11.01 24.60 -12.80
CA LYS A 30 9.96 25.36 -13.48
C LYS A 30 8.74 24.48 -13.66
N THR A 31 7.57 25.12 -13.59
CA THR A 31 6.30 24.43 -13.69
C THR A 31 6.04 23.79 -15.06
N ASP A 32 6.71 24.25 -16.12
CA ASP A 32 6.66 23.61 -17.45
C ASP A 32 7.09 22.13 -17.41
N LEU A 33 8.04 21.77 -16.53
CA LEU A 33 8.48 20.37 -16.36
C LEU A 33 7.35 19.52 -15.81
N VAL A 34 6.65 20.03 -14.79
CA VAL A 34 5.49 19.34 -14.22
C VAL A 34 4.34 19.28 -15.22
N SER A 35 4.06 20.36 -15.95
CA SER A 35 3.00 20.38 -16.96
C SER A 35 3.21 19.31 -18.05
N LYS A 36 4.46 19.02 -18.43
CA LYS A 36 4.80 17.92 -19.37
C LYS A 36 4.40 16.54 -18.85
N ILE A 37 4.59 16.27 -17.56
CA ILE A 37 4.17 14.99 -16.94
C ILE A 37 2.66 14.78 -17.13
N PHE A 38 1.88 15.85 -16.99
CA PHE A 38 0.43 15.83 -17.12
C PHE A 38 -0.08 16.13 -18.54
N ARG A 39 0.81 16.13 -19.55
CA ARG A 39 0.47 16.41 -20.96
C ARG A 39 -0.32 17.72 -21.14
N GLY A 40 0.02 18.74 -20.37
CA GLY A 40 -0.67 20.04 -20.39
C GLY A 40 -1.94 20.13 -19.54
N ASN A 41 -2.34 19.07 -18.83
CA ASN A 41 -3.46 19.13 -17.89
C ASN A 41 -3.03 19.82 -16.58
N ASN A 42 -3.07 21.15 -16.62
CA ASN A 42 -2.61 22.00 -15.53
C ASN A 42 -3.49 21.92 -14.26
N ILE A 43 -4.77 21.59 -14.41
CA ILE A 43 -5.68 21.40 -13.28
C ILE A 43 -5.24 20.16 -12.50
N LEU A 44 -5.04 19.04 -13.19
CA LEU A 44 -4.59 17.79 -12.58
C LEU A 44 -3.19 17.95 -11.97
N ALA A 45 -2.27 18.63 -12.66
CA ALA A 45 -0.96 18.94 -12.11
C ALA A 45 -1.04 19.73 -10.80
N SER A 46 -1.93 20.72 -10.72
CA SER A 46 -2.18 21.51 -9.51
C SER A 46 -2.65 20.66 -8.32
N GLU A 47 -3.51 19.68 -8.55
CA GLU A 47 -3.98 18.76 -7.50
C GLU A 47 -2.84 17.94 -6.90
N TYR A 48 -1.93 17.43 -7.76
CA TYR A 48 -0.78 16.65 -7.32
C TYR A 48 0.27 17.51 -6.61
N LEU A 49 0.50 18.74 -7.08
CA LEU A 49 1.36 19.69 -6.38
C LEU A 49 0.79 20.06 -5.02
N SER A 50 -0.52 20.30 -4.93
CA SER A 50 -1.20 20.59 -3.67
C SER A 50 -1.04 19.43 -2.68
N LEU A 51 -1.13 18.18 -3.15
CA LEU A 51 -0.88 17.01 -2.32
C LEU A 51 0.58 16.94 -1.81
N LEU A 52 1.56 17.21 -2.68
CA LEU A 52 2.97 17.23 -2.28
C LEU A 52 3.29 18.36 -1.28
N VAL A 53 2.59 19.50 -1.38
CA VAL A 53 2.67 20.58 -0.38
C VAL A 53 2.08 20.13 0.95
N GLN A 54 0.91 19.50 0.95
CA GLN A 54 0.29 18.96 2.16
C GLN A 54 1.13 17.90 2.88
N LEU A 55 2.00 17.22 2.14
CA LEU A 55 2.94 16.22 2.65
C LEU A 55 4.31 16.80 3.02
N ASP A 56 4.46 18.14 3.00
CA ASP A 56 5.71 18.85 3.30
C ASP A 56 6.92 18.38 2.46
N LEU A 57 6.66 17.97 1.21
CA LEU A 57 7.70 17.54 0.27
C LEU A 57 8.12 18.70 -0.65
N ILE A 58 7.21 19.60 -0.98
CA ILE A 58 7.52 20.75 -1.83
C ILE A 58 6.93 22.04 -1.25
N PHE A 59 7.34 23.17 -1.81
CA PHE A 59 6.67 24.45 -1.63
C PHE A 59 6.51 25.14 -2.99
N LEU A 60 5.46 25.96 -3.12
CA LEU A 60 5.12 26.64 -4.36
C LEU A 60 5.62 28.09 -4.32
N ILE A 61 6.10 28.61 -5.45
CA ILE A 61 6.65 29.97 -5.58
C ILE A 61 5.95 30.69 -6.71
N GLY A 62 5.45 31.89 -6.45
CA GLY A 62 4.78 32.71 -7.46
C GLY A 62 3.38 32.19 -7.82
N GLU A 63 2.62 31.77 -6.82
CA GLU A 63 1.20 31.44 -6.99
C GLU A 63 0.40 32.71 -7.28
N VAL A 64 -0.38 32.71 -8.37
CA VAL A 64 -1.22 33.84 -8.78
C VAL A 64 -2.67 33.38 -8.79
N LYS A 65 -3.55 34.16 -8.14
CA LYS A 65 -4.99 33.87 -8.11
C LYS A 65 -5.55 33.80 -9.53
N GLY A 66 -6.19 32.68 -9.88
CA GLY A 66 -6.76 32.44 -11.21
C GLY A 66 -5.85 31.67 -12.17
N TYR A 67 -4.59 31.42 -11.80
CA TYR A 67 -3.70 30.52 -12.54
C TYR A 67 -3.57 29.19 -11.79
N PRO A 68 -3.72 28.04 -12.47
CA PRO A 68 -3.71 26.73 -11.81
C PRO A 68 -2.33 26.32 -11.31
N LEU A 69 -1.26 26.91 -11.86
CA LEU A 69 0.11 26.47 -11.66
C LEU A 69 0.99 27.63 -11.18
N PRO A 70 1.93 27.39 -10.23
CA PRO A 70 2.86 28.41 -9.76
C PRO A 70 3.90 28.75 -10.83
N ALA A 71 4.70 29.79 -10.60
CA ALA A 71 5.85 30.08 -11.46
C ALA A 71 6.97 29.05 -11.30
N MET A 72 7.25 28.65 -10.06
CA MET A 72 8.29 27.68 -9.71
C MET A 72 7.89 26.82 -8.53
N ILE A 73 8.57 25.69 -8.40
CA ILE A 73 8.33 24.71 -7.34
C ILE A 73 9.67 24.44 -6.66
N GLY A 74 9.71 24.54 -5.33
CA GLY A 74 10.89 24.29 -4.51
C GLY A 74 10.84 22.94 -3.79
N LYS A 75 11.99 22.28 -3.68
CA LYS A 75 12.19 21.00 -3.00
C LYS A 75 12.43 21.22 -1.50
N GLN A 76 11.73 20.47 -0.65
CA GLN A 76 12.02 20.46 0.79
C GLN A 76 13.23 19.56 1.12
N PRO A 77 13.99 19.82 2.19
CA PRO A 77 15.17 19.02 2.57
C PRO A 77 14.90 17.51 2.78
N GLY A 78 13.66 17.12 3.08
CA GLY A 78 13.27 15.72 3.29
C GLY A 78 13.07 14.90 2.01
N VAL A 79 12.98 15.54 0.84
CA VAL A 79 12.64 14.85 -0.41
C VAL A 79 13.71 13.89 -0.87
N GLU A 80 14.98 14.27 -0.79
CA GLU A 80 16.08 13.39 -1.25
C GLU A 80 16.10 12.08 -0.47
N ARG A 81 15.96 12.16 0.84
CA ARG A 81 15.84 10.99 1.69
C ARG A 81 14.59 10.17 1.35
N PHE A 82 13.44 10.83 1.19
CA PHE A 82 12.18 10.17 0.82
C PHE A 82 12.30 9.40 -0.51
N MET A 83 12.93 9.99 -1.52
CA MET A 83 13.15 9.35 -2.82
C MET A 83 14.19 8.23 -2.74
N ASN A 84 15.25 8.37 -1.94
CA ASN A 84 16.22 7.31 -1.68
C ASN A 84 15.61 6.11 -0.95
N GLU A 85 14.58 6.32 -0.14
CA GLU A 85 13.77 5.27 0.48
C GLU A 85 12.79 4.59 -0.50
N GLY A 86 12.78 5.00 -1.78
CA GLY A 86 11.96 4.42 -2.84
C GLY A 86 10.64 5.14 -3.11
N GLY A 87 10.42 6.31 -2.50
CA GLY A 87 9.29 7.20 -2.81
C GLY A 87 7.91 6.65 -2.42
N PHE A 88 6.88 7.18 -3.09
CA PHE A 88 5.49 6.78 -2.91
C PHE A 88 5.24 5.35 -3.40
N MET A 89 5.85 4.94 -4.52
CA MET A 89 5.64 3.60 -5.06
C MET A 89 6.12 2.52 -4.09
N ARG A 90 7.31 2.67 -3.50
CA ARG A 90 7.82 1.70 -2.52
C ARG A 90 6.92 1.58 -1.30
N ARG A 91 6.40 2.70 -0.80
CA ARG A 91 5.47 2.72 0.34
C ARG A 91 4.15 2.03 -0.01
N PHE A 92 3.66 2.22 -1.23
CA PHE A 92 2.46 1.55 -1.72
C PHE A 92 2.66 0.02 -1.82
N GLU A 93 3.78 -0.43 -2.38
CA GLU A 93 4.10 -1.86 -2.47
C GLU A 93 4.21 -2.52 -1.08
N LEU A 94 4.91 -1.87 -0.15
CA LEU A 94 5.05 -2.38 1.21
C LEU A 94 3.70 -2.51 1.90
N LYS A 95 2.81 -1.53 1.74
CA LYS A 95 1.45 -1.60 2.27
C LYS A 95 0.66 -2.75 1.66
N LYS A 96 0.73 -2.92 0.33
CA LYS A 96 0.05 -4.02 -0.36
C LYS A 96 0.54 -5.40 0.11
N LEU A 97 1.85 -5.56 0.27
CA LEU A 97 2.45 -6.79 0.80
C LEU A 97 2.01 -7.08 2.24
N GLN A 98 1.90 -6.05 3.10
CA GLN A 98 1.38 -6.21 4.46
C GLN A 98 -0.09 -6.65 4.46
N GLU A 99 -0.92 -6.07 3.59
CA GLU A 99 -2.33 -6.45 3.45
C GLU A 99 -2.49 -7.89 2.94
N GLU A 100 -1.69 -8.30 1.95
CA GLU A 100 -1.67 -9.66 1.42
C GLU A 100 -1.18 -10.67 2.46
N ALA A 101 -0.10 -10.37 3.18
CA ALA A 101 0.40 -11.23 4.26
C ALA A 101 -0.64 -11.38 5.39
N GLY A 102 -1.36 -10.30 5.72
CA GLY A 102 -2.45 -10.34 6.70
C GLY A 102 -3.60 -11.27 6.29
N LYS A 103 -4.03 -11.22 5.02
CA LYS A 103 -5.05 -12.12 4.48
C LYS A 103 -4.60 -13.58 4.51
N ASN A 104 -3.38 -13.87 4.08
CA ASN A 104 -2.83 -15.23 4.08
C ASN A 104 -2.77 -15.81 5.50
N LEU A 105 -2.43 -15.00 6.51
CA LEU A 105 -2.42 -15.44 7.90
C LEU A 105 -3.82 -15.84 8.39
N GLN A 106 -4.85 -15.06 8.04
CA GLN A 106 -6.24 -15.36 8.40
C GLN A 106 -6.71 -16.66 7.74
N GLU A 107 -6.39 -16.86 6.46
CA GLU A 107 -6.72 -18.10 5.74
C GLU A 107 -6.07 -19.33 6.39
N LEU A 108 -4.79 -19.23 6.77
CA LEU A 108 -4.09 -20.31 7.49
C LEU A 108 -4.71 -20.60 8.86
N GLN A 109 -5.15 -19.58 9.59
CA GLN A 109 -5.83 -19.77 10.87
C GLN A 109 -7.16 -20.50 10.69
N ILE A 110 -7.94 -20.14 9.67
CA ILE A 110 -9.20 -20.81 9.34
C ILE A 110 -8.97 -22.28 8.98
N GLU A 111 -7.98 -22.58 8.12
CA GLU A 111 -7.69 -23.96 7.74
C GLU A 111 -7.15 -24.77 8.94
N ASN A 112 -6.36 -24.17 9.83
CA ASN A 112 -5.89 -24.86 11.03
C ASN A 112 -7.05 -25.25 11.96
N ILE A 113 -8.02 -24.35 12.16
CA ILE A 113 -9.23 -24.65 12.95
C ILE A 113 -10.01 -25.79 12.31
N ARG A 114 -10.19 -25.74 10.98
CA ARG A 114 -10.89 -26.79 10.23
C ARG A 114 -10.22 -28.15 10.38
N LEU A 115 -8.90 -28.20 10.19
CA LEU A 115 -8.12 -29.43 10.34
C LEU A 115 -8.17 -29.98 11.76
N ARG A 116 -8.07 -29.13 12.79
CA ARG A 116 -8.21 -29.56 14.20
C ARG A 116 -9.56 -30.21 14.45
N HIS A 117 -10.63 -29.60 13.96
CA HIS A 117 -11.97 -30.17 14.06
C HIS A 117 -12.09 -31.52 13.34
N THR A 118 -11.56 -31.63 12.11
CA THR A 118 -11.53 -32.90 11.37
C THR A 118 -10.77 -33.99 12.12
N VAL A 119 -9.60 -33.67 12.68
CA VAL A 119 -8.81 -34.61 13.48
C VAL A 119 -9.58 -35.06 14.71
N GLU A 120 -10.28 -34.16 15.39
CA GLU A 120 -11.08 -34.51 16.56
C GLU A 120 -12.25 -35.44 16.21
N VAL A 121 -12.95 -35.19 15.11
CA VAL A 121 -14.02 -36.05 14.60
C VAL A 121 -13.48 -37.44 14.25
N GLN A 122 -12.34 -37.51 13.56
CA GLN A 122 -11.71 -38.77 13.18
C GLN A 122 -11.27 -39.57 14.41
N LYS A 123 -10.68 -38.91 15.43
CA LYS A 123 -10.31 -39.58 16.69
C LYS A 123 -11.52 -40.23 17.37
N LYS A 124 -12.64 -39.51 17.48
CA LYS A 124 -13.89 -40.06 18.06
C LYS A 124 -14.41 -41.25 17.26
N GLN A 125 -14.32 -41.22 15.94
CA GLN A 125 -14.72 -42.34 15.10
C GLN A 125 -13.81 -43.57 15.30
N ILE A 126 -12.50 -43.36 15.41
CA ILE A 126 -11.54 -44.43 15.70
C ILE A 126 -11.83 -45.07 17.05
N GLU A 127 -12.01 -44.26 18.11
CA GLU A 127 -12.34 -44.75 19.45
C GLU A 127 -13.62 -45.60 19.45
N LEU A 128 -14.65 -45.19 18.70
CA LEU A 128 -15.90 -45.94 18.57
C LEU A 128 -15.69 -47.27 17.84
N LEU A 129 -14.91 -47.28 16.75
CA LEU A 129 -14.60 -48.48 15.98
C LEU A 129 -13.77 -49.47 16.81
N GLU A 130 -12.74 -48.99 17.52
CA GLU A 130 -11.92 -49.79 18.43
C GLU A 130 -12.76 -50.40 19.56
N TYR A 131 -13.67 -49.61 20.16
CA TYR A 131 -14.61 -50.12 21.15
C TYR A 131 -15.48 -51.25 20.59
N THR A 132 -16.00 -51.07 19.37
CA THR A 132 -16.87 -52.05 18.72
C THR A 132 -16.13 -53.34 18.39
N LEU A 133 -14.90 -53.24 17.87
CA LEU A 133 -14.04 -54.40 17.60
C LEU A 133 -13.77 -55.20 18.87
N LYS A 134 -13.41 -54.53 19.96
CA LYS A 134 -13.16 -55.18 21.25
C LYS A 134 -14.38 -55.93 21.79
N GLN A 135 -15.58 -55.37 21.60
CA GLN A 135 -16.83 -56.04 21.97
C GLN A 135 -17.15 -57.27 21.12
N LEU A 136 -16.77 -57.25 19.84
CA LEU A 136 -16.93 -58.41 18.94
C LEU A 136 -15.93 -59.51 19.26
N GLU A 137 -14.67 -59.17 19.52
CA GLU A 137 -13.63 -60.13 19.93
C GLU A 137 -14.01 -60.87 21.21
N ASN A 138 -14.52 -60.15 22.22
CA ASN A 138 -14.99 -60.74 23.48
C ASN A 138 -16.25 -61.62 23.33
N LYS A 139 -16.96 -61.56 22.21
CA LYS A 139 -18.12 -62.42 21.93
C LYS A 139 -17.76 -63.66 21.10
N LEU A 140 -16.61 -63.65 20.45
CA LEU A 140 -16.11 -64.72 19.57
C LEU A 140 -15.09 -65.64 20.27
N GLY A 141 -14.47 -65.17 21.36
CA GLY A 141 -13.67 -65.99 22.28
C GLY A 141 -14.50 -66.51 23.45
#